data_AF-A0A182T4G5-F1
#
_entry.id   AF-A0A182T4G5-F1
#
_cell.length_a   1.000
_cell.length_b   1.000
_cell.length_c   1.000
_cell.angle_alpha   90.00
_cell.angle_beta   90.00
_cell.angle_gamma   90.00
#
_symmetry.space_group_name_H-M   'P 1'
#
loop_
_entity.id
_entity.type
_entity.pdbx_description
1 polymer ?
#
loop_
_entity_poly.entity_id
_entity_poly.type
_entity_poly.pdbx_seq_one_letter_code
_entity_poly.pdbx_strand_id
1 'polypeptide(L)'
;MDIFQNLAVDLDTEGRYLFLNAIANQLRYPNSHTHYFSCCILYLFAEANSEAIQEQITRVLLERLIVNRPHPWGLLITFIELIKNPIYKFWDHDFVHCAPEIERLFESVAKSCMVTSKSQQQIQNVEPDITECS
;
A
#
# COMPACT_ATOMS: atom_id res chain seq x y z
N MET A 1 12.81 5.95 12.38
CA MET A 1 12.51 4.94 11.33
C MET A 1 13.44 3.74 11.43
N ASP A 2 14.55 3.88 12.14
CA ASP A 2 15.65 2.94 12.30
C ASP A 2 15.19 1.53 12.66
N ILE A 3 14.25 1.38 13.61
CA ILE A 3 13.70 0.08 13.99
C ILE A 3 13.00 -0.59 12.80
N PHE A 4 12.19 0.13 12.03
CA PHE A 4 11.46 -0.44 10.90
C PHE A 4 12.39 -0.83 9.75
N GLN A 5 13.42 -0.03 9.48
CA GLN A 5 14.43 -0.36 8.47
C GLN A 5 15.25 -1.59 8.89
N ASN A 6 15.71 -1.64 10.15
CA ASN A 6 16.43 -2.80 10.67
C ASN A 6 15.57 -4.05 10.60
N LEU A 7 14.30 -4.00 11.03
CA LEU A 7 13.38 -5.15 10.92
C LEU A 7 13.14 -5.55 9.46
N ALA A 8 13.08 -4.60 8.53
CA ALA A 8 12.91 -4.92 7.12
C ALA A 8 14.16 -5.63 6.54
N VAL A 9 15.37 -5.34 7.01
CA VAL A 9 16.61 -5.93 6.47
C VAL A 9 17.00 -7.21 7.22
N ASP A 10 16.98 -7.19 8.55
CA ASP A 10 17.55 -8.21 9.41
C ASP A 10 16.64 -9.45 9.59
N LEU A 11 15.33 -9.28 9.41
CA LEU A 11 14.41 -10.41 9.46
C LEU A 11 14.55 -11.28 8.21
N ASP A 12 14.37 -12.59 8.42
CA ASP A 12 14.23 -13.57 7.36
C ASP A 12 12.92 -13.36 6.58
N THR A 13 12.72 -14.14 5.52
CA THR A 13 11.55 -14.02 4.63
C THR A 13 10.23 -14.13 5.39
N GLU A 14 10.12 -15.06 6.35
CA GLU A 14 8.91 -15.26 7.13
C GLU A 14 8.68 -14.12 8.12
N GLY A 15 9.73 -13.73 8.88
CA GLY A 15 9.65 -12.60 9.80
C GLY A 15 9.27 -11.30 9.10
N ARG A 16 9.87 -11.03 7.93
CA ARG A 16 9.56 -9.84 7.13
C ARG A 16 8.13 -9.87 6.63
N TYR A 17 7.64 -11.02 6.18
CA TYR A 17 6.24 -11.17 5.75
C TYR A 17 5.25 -10.88 6.89
N LEU A 18 5.50 -11.40 8.10
CA LEU A 18 4.66 -11.14 9.28
C LEU A 18 4.72 -9.66 9.69
N PHE A 19 5.91 -9.06 9.66
CA PHE A 19 6.14 -7.65 9.96
C PHE A 19 5.38 -6.72 8.99
N LEU A 20 5.54 -6.93 7.68
CA LEU A 20 4.84 -6.15 6.66
C LEU A 20 3.32 -6.32 6.74
N ASN A 21 2.84 -7.52 7.06
CA ASN A 21 1.42 -7.74 7.34
C ASN A 21 0.92 -6.95 8.55
N ALA A 22 1.72 -6.86 9.62
CA ALA A 22 1.38 -6.08 10.79
C ALA A 22 1.25 -4.58 10.46
N ILE A 23 2.10 -4.05 9.59
CA ILE A 23 1.97 -2.68 9.07
C ILE A 23 0.71 -2.55 8.22
N ALA A 24 0.51 -3.45 7.25
CA ALA A 24 -0.62 -3.39 6.33
C ALA A 24 -1.98 -3.50 7.05
N ASN A 25 -2.04 -4.14 8.23
CA ASN A 25 -3.26 -4.17 9.07
C ASN A 25 -3.70 -2.77 9.56
N GLN A 26 -2.80 -1.80 9.57
CA GLN A 26 -3.10 -0.44 9.99
C GLN A 26 -3.63 0.43 8.84
N LEU A 27 -3.58 -0.05 7.59
CA LEU A 27 -4.07 0.66 6.40
C LEU A 27 -5.60 0.52 6.28
N ARG A 28 -6.36 1.28 7.08
CA ARG A 28 -7.82 1.10 7.26
C ARG A 28 -8.62 2.24 6.62
N TYR A 29 -9.36 3.00 7.42
CA TYR A 29 -10.06 4.22 7.02
C TYR A 29 -9.16 5.45 7.32
N PRO A 30 -9.52 6.67 6.88
CA PRO A 30 -8.74 7.87 7.19
C PRO A 30 -8.56 8.06 8.70
N ASN A 31 -7.33 7.94 9.18
CA ASN A 31 -6.92 8.22 10.56
C ASN A 31 -5.39 8.40 10.60
N SER A 32 -4.86 8.86 11.73
CA SER A 32 -3.43 9.13 11.91
C SER A 32 -2.55 7.89 11.73
N HIS A 33 -3.00 6.70 12.18
CA HIS A 33 -2.24 5.46 12.02
C HIS A 33 -2.18 5.06 10.55
N THR A 34 -3.31 5.09 9.84
CA THR A 34 -3.35 4.81 8.40
C THR A 34 -2.37 5.71 7.64
N HIS A 35 -2.37 7.02 7.94
CA HIS A 35 -1.44 7.96 7.32
C HIS A 35 0.03 7.61 7.63
N TYR A 36 0.35 7.42 8.91
CA TYR A 36 1.70 7.07 9.35
C TYR A 36 2.21 5.79 8.69
N PHE A 37 1.43 4.71 8.74
CA PHE A 37 1.83 3.42 8.21
C PHE A 37 1.81 3.36 6.68
N SER A 38 0.99 4.19 6.02
CA SER A 38 1.08 4.41 4.56
C SER A 38 2.43 5.01 4.19
N CYS A 39 2.84 6.10 4.85
CA CYS A 39 4.15 6.71 4.64
C CYS A 39 5.29 5.73 4.99
N CYS A 40 5.13 4.96 6.07
CA CYS A 40 6.12 3.96 6.48
C CYS A 40 6.37 2.91 5.40
N ILE A 41 5.31 2.29 4.84
CA ILE A 41 5.47 1.29 3.77
C ILE A 41 6.11 1.90 2.52
N LEU A 42 5.69 3.10 2.13
CA LEU A 42 6.24 3.78 0.95
C LEU A 42 7.72 4.13 1.13
N TYR A 43 8.08 4.59 2.33
CA TYR A 43 9.47 4.86 2.68
C TYR A 43 10.32 3.59 2.69
N LEU A 44 9.82 2.49 3.28
CA LEU A 44 10.51 1.20 3.26
C LEU A 44 10.71 0.68 1.83
N PHE A 45 9.77 0.93 0.92
CA PHE A 45 9.91 0.57 -0.49
C PHE A 45 10.99 1.40 -1.19
N ALA A 46 10.99 2.72 -0.96
CA ALA A 46 11.95 3.64 -1.58
C ALA A 46 13.39 3.43 -1.10
N GLU A 47 13.58 3.17 0.19
CA GLU A 47 14.91 3.00 0.82
C GLU A 47 15.39 1.54 0.81
N ALA A 48 14.62 0.62 0.24
CA ALA A 48 15.03 -0.78 0.14
C ALA A 48 16.25 -0.92 -0.77
N ASN A 49 17.35 -1.40 -0.21
CA ASN A 49 18.57 -1.73 -0.97
C ASN A 49 18.49 -3.07 -1.70
N SER A 50 17.38 -3.80 -1.56
CA SER A 50 17.17 -5.12 -2.14
C SER A 50 15.78 -5.22 -2.75
N GLU A 51 15.74 -5.65 -4.01
CA GLU A 51 14.51 -5.86 -4.77
C GLU A 51 13.59 -6.90 -4.10
N ALA A 52 14.15 -7.86 -3.36
CA ALA A 52 13.38 -8.84 -2.60
C ALA A 52 12.48 -8.21 -1.52
N ILE A 53 12.89 -7.07 -0.94
CA ILE A 53 12.07 -6.34 0.04
C ILE A 53 10.93 -5.61 -0.70
N GLN A 54 11.23 -5.00 -1.84
CA GLN A 54 10.26 -4.29 -2.68
C GLN A 54 9.19 -5.26 -3.22
N GLU A 55 9.61 -6.43 -3.70
CA GLU A 55 8.73 -7.51 -4.12
C GLU A 55 7.82 -7.96 -2.96
N GLN A 56 8.37 -8.19 -1.77
CA GLN A 56 7.58 -8.61 -0.61
C GLN A 56 6.56 -7.57 -0.15
N ILE A 57 6.92 -6.28 -0.14
CA ILE A 57 5.98 -5.19 0.14
C ILE A 57 4.84 -5.22 -0.88
N THR A 58 5.18 -5.32 -2.16
CA THR A 58 4.21 -5.38 -3.25
C THR A 58 3.28 -6.58 -3.10
N ARG A 59 3.83 -7.75 -2.81
CA ARG A 59 3.09 -9.00 -2.58
C ARG A 59 2.09 -8.86 -1.44
N VAL A 60 2.51 -8.32 -0.28
CA VAL A 60 1.61 -8.13 0.88
C VAL A 60 0.43 -7.20 0.55
N LEU A 61 0.68 -6.13 -0.20
CA LEU A 61 -0.39 -5.22 -0.65
C LEU A 61 -1.30 -5.90 -1.68
N LEU A 62 -0.72 -6.62 -2.65
CA LEU A 62 -1.44 -7.25 -3.74
C LEU A 62 -2.33 -8.42 -3.26
N GLU A 63 -1.83 -9.26 -2.35
CA GLU A 63 -2.60 -10.35 -1.73
C GLU A 63 -3.92 -9.86 -1.12
N ARG A 64 -3.95 -8.61 -0.62
CA ARG A 64 -5.14 -7.99 -0.04
C ARG A 64 -6.06 -7.33 -1.08
N LEU A 65 -5.54 -7.00 -2.27
CA LEU A 65 -6.27 -6.34 -3.35
C LEU A 65 -6.89 -7.31 -4.36
N ILE A 66 -6.35 -8.52 -4.51
CA ILE A 66 -6.90 -9.54 -5.41
C ILE A 66 -8.17 -10.19 -4.88
N VAL A 67 -8.42 -10.10 -3.57
CA VAL A 67 -9.61 -10.67 -2.93
C VAL A 67 -10.85 -9.84 -3.27
N ASN A 68 -12.02 -10.48 -3.20
CA ASN A 68 -13.30 -9.81 -3.39
C ASN A 68 -13.46 -8.60 -2.47
N ARG A 69 -14.10 -7.56 -3.01
CA ARG A 69 -14.43 -6.30 -2.31
C ARG A 69 -15.29 -6.56 -1.05
N PRO A 70 -15.31 -5.65 -0.06
CA PRO A 70 -14.69 -4.31 -0.06
C PRO A 70 -13.20 -4.30 0.34
N HIS A 71 -12.44 -3.35 -0.22
CA HIS A 71 -11.04 -3.11 0.14
C HIS A 71 -10.91 -1.94 1.11
N PRO A 72 -9.99 -1.98 2.10
CA PRO A 72 -9.71 -0.84 2.97
C PRO A 72 -9.26 0.40 2.18
N TRP A 73 -9.73 1.57 2.58
CA TRP A 73 -9.41 2.84 1.92
C TRP A 73 -7.90 3.12 1.93
N GLY A 74 -7.25 2.97 3.08
CA GLY A 74 -5.82 3.21 3.24
C GLY A 74 -4.98 2.30 2.35
N LEU A 75 -5.35 1.03 2.24
CA LEU A 75 -4.69 0.06 1.36
C LEU A 75 -4.73 0.53 -0.10
N LEU A 76 -5.90 0.96 -0.58
CA LEU A 76 -6.06 1.48 -1.94
C LEU A 76 -5.20 2.74 -2.16
N ILE A 77 -5.23 3.69 -1.23
CA ILE A 77 -4.47 4.93 -1.33
C ILE A 77 -2.96 4.65 -1.37
N THR A 78 -2.45 3.84 -0.44
CA THR A 78 -1.03 3.47 -0.39
C THR A 78 -0.60 2.78 -1.68
N PHE A 79 -1.40 1.84 -2.19
CA PHE A 79 -1.06 1.12 -3.42
C PHE A 79 -1.13 2.02 -4.65
N ILE A 80 -2.13 2.91 -4.75
CA ILE A 80 -2.23 3.89 -5.84
C ILE A 80 -1.03 4.83 -5.83
N GLU A 81 -0.61 5.32 -4.67
CA GLU A 81 0.56 6.19 -4.53
C GLU A 81 1.83 5.48 -5.02
N LEU A 82 2.02 4.22 -4.60
CA LEU A 82 3.16 3.40 -4.99
C LEU A 82 3.29 3.25 -6.52
N ILE A 83 2.18 2.97 -7.22
CA ILE A 83 2.21 2.70 -8.67
C ILE A 83 2.15 3.96 -9.54
N LYS A 84 1.68 5.10 -9.00
CA LYS A 84 1.52 6.35 -9.75
C LYS A 84 2.68 7.31 -9.58
N ASN A 85 3.26 7.37 -8.39
CA ASN A 85 4.32 8.32 -8.12
C ASN A 85 5.62 7.82 -8.77
N PRO A 86 6.17 8.54 -9.76
CA PRO A 86 7.34 8.09 -10.52
C PRO A 86 8.61 7.97 -9.67
N ILE A 87 8.64 8.56 -8.46
CA ILE A 87 9.77 8.45 -7.53
C ILE A 87 10.04 6.97 -7.19
N TYR A 88 9.01 6.15 -7.06
CA TYR A 88 9.18 4.73 -6.70
C TYR A 88 9.58 3.85 -7.88
N LYS A 89 9.45 4.35 -9.11
CA LYS A 89 9.76 3.61 -10.36
C LYS A 89 9.17 2.20 -10.35
N PHE A 90 7.95 2.06 -9.83
CA PHE A 90 7.34 0.76 -9.58
C PHE A 90 7.34 -0.15 -10.81
N TRP A 91 6.99 0.42 -11.96
CA TRP A 91 6.92 -0.30 -13.24
C TRP A 91 8.28 -0.55 -13.90
N ASP A 92 9.39 -0.08 -13.32
CA ASP A 92 10.73 -0.32 -13.87
C ASP A 92 11.41 -1.54 -13.21
N HIS A 93 10.82 -2.12 -12.15
CA HIS A 93 11.39 -3.26 -11.43
C HIS A 93 11.12 -4.59 -12.15
N ASP A 94 12.09 -5.51 -12.10
CA ASP A 94 12.06 -6.77 -12.85
C ASP A 94 10.94 -7.70 -12.34
N PHE A 95 10.64 -7.69 -11.03
CA PHE A 95 9.58 -8.51 -10.46
C PHE A 95 8.18 -8.19 -11.01
N VAL A 96 7.96 -6.97 -11.54
CA VAL A 96 6.68 -6.58 -12.15
C VAL A 96 6.51 -7.20 -13.54
N HIS A 97 7.62 -7.46 -14.24
CA HIS A 97 7.68 -7.98 -15.61
C HIS A 97 8.08 -9.45 -15.70
N CYS A 98 8.19 -10.14 -14.57
CA CYS A 98 8.69 -11.51 -14.53
C CYS A 98 7.84 -12.52 -15.33
N ALA A 99 6.55 -12.24 -15.50
CA ALA A 99 5.64 -13.03 -16.32
C ALA A 99 4.46 -12.18 -16.85
N PRO A 100 3.95 -12.46 -18.07
CA PRO A 100 2.80 -11.73 -18.64
C PRO A 100 1.54 -11.78 -17.77
N GLU A 101 1.35 -12.84 -16.99
CA GLU A 101 0.23 -12.98 -16.06
C GLU A 101 0.31 -12.00 -14.89
N ILE A 102 1.53 -11.76 -14.39
CA ILE A 102 1.79 -10.85 -13.27
C ILE A 102 1.59 -9.40 -13.72
N GLU A 103 2.11 -9.04 -14.89
CA GLU A 103 1.92 -7.73 -15.49
C GLU A 103 0.42 -7.41 -15.68
N ARG A 104 -0.34 -8.35 -16.26
CA ARG A 104 -1.81 -8.23 -16.42
C ARG A 104 -2.52 -8.10 -15.08
N LEU A 105 -2.08 -8.81 -14.06
CA LEU A 105 -2.65 -8.71 -12.71
C LEU A 105 -2.47 -7.30 -12.14
N PHE A 106 -1.26 -6.74 -12.23
CA PHE A 106 -0.98 -5.38 -11.79
C PHE A 106 -1.80 -4.34 -12.55
N GLU A 107 -1.88 -4.46 -13.88
CA GLU A 107 -2.72 -3.56 -14.67
C GLU A 107 -4.19 -3.63 -14.27
N SER A 108 -4.72 -4.84 -14.05
CA SER A 108 -6.12 -5.06 -13.66
C SER A 108 -6.43 -4.41 -12.31
N VAL A 109 -5.56 -4.63 -11.32
CA VAL A 109 -5.67 -4.03 -9.99
C VAL A 109 -5.56 -2.51 -10.07
N ALA A 110 -4.58 -1.98 -10.81
CA ALA A 110 -4.41 -0.54 -11.02
C ALA A 110 -5.68 0.10 -11.62
N LYS A 111 -6.25 -0.50 -12.67
CA LYS A 111 -7.49 -0.04 -13.31
C LYS A 111 -8.67 -0.09 -12.33
N SER A 112 -8.82 -1.18 -11.57
CA SER A 112 -9.89 -1.35 -10.56
C SER A 112 -9.82 -0.31 -9.44
N CYS A 113 -8.63 -0.03 -8.92
CA CYS A 113 -8.42 0.92 -7.82
C CYS A 113 -8.72 2.37 -8.26
N MET A 114 -8.34 2.75 -9.48
CA MET A 114 -8.54 4.11 -9.99
C MET A 114 -10.01 4.47 -10.25
N VAL A 115 -10.86 3.49 -10.56
CA VAL A 115 -12.31 3.72 -10.71
C VAL A 115 -12.96 4.02 -9.35
N THR A 116 -12.50 3.35 -8.29
CA THR A 116 -13.07 3.47 -6.94
C THR A 116 -12.73 4.79 -6.25
N SER A 117 -11.58 5.42 -6.55
CA SER A 117 -11.20 6.72 -5.97
C SER A 117 -12.24 7.82 -6.23
N LYS A 118 -12.93 7.79 -7.39
CA LYS A 118 -13.98 8.77 -7.72
C LYS A 118 -15.24 8.61 -6.87
N SER A 119 -15.59 7.37 -6.49
CA SER A 119 -16.78 7.08 -5.68
C SER A 119 -16.56 7.33 -4.18
N GLN A 120 -15.33 7.13 -3.68
CA GLN A 120 -15.03 7.30 -2.25
C GLN A 120 -14.70 8.75 -1.86
N GLN A 121 -14.21 9.59 -2.79
CA GLN A 121 -14.05 11.03 -2.55
C GLN A 121 -15.37 11.75 -2.23
N GLN A 122 -16.52 11.23 -2.69
CA GLN A 122 -17.84 11.79 -2.34
C GLN A 122 -18.22 11.57 -0.87
N ILE A 123 -17.68 10.54 -0.19
CA ILE A 123 -17.97 10.28 1.24
C ILE A 123 -17.20 11.26 2.14
N GLN A 124 -16.08 11.81 1.67
CA GLN A 124 -15.28 12.82 2.39
C GLN A 124 -15.93 14.22 2.42
N ASN A 125 -16.94 14.48 1.57
CA ASN A 125 -17.63 15.78 1.52
C ASN A 125 -18.87 15.86 2.42
N VAL A 126 -19.11 14.85 3.28
CA VAL A 126 -20.14 14.94 4.32
C VAL A 126 -19.44 15.34 5.62
N GLU A 127 -19.26 16.64 5.82
CA GLU A 127 -18.87 17.23 7.11
C GLU A 127 -19.85 16.77 8.21
N PRO A 128 -19.39 16.34 9.39
CA PRO A 128 -20.23 16.32 10.56
C PRO A 128 -20.35 17.75 11.06
N ASP A 129 -21.54 18.32 10.88
CA ASP A 129 -21.99 19.52 11.58
C ASP A 129 -21.96 19.23 13.09
N ILE A 130 -20.83 19.55 13.74
CA ILE A 130 -20.71 19.58 15.20
C ILE A 130 -20.64 21.06 15.59
N THR A 131 -21.76 21.73 15.40
CA THR A 131 -22.02 23.03 16.00
C THR A 131 -22.38 22.85 17.48
N GLU A 132 -21.63 23.54 18.33
CA GLU A 132 -21.96 23.99 19.70
C GLU A 132 -22.32 22.96 20.79
N CYS A 133 -21.39 22.78 21.73
CA CYS A 133 -21.68 22.73 23.17
C CYS A 133 -20.43 23.21 23.93
N SER A 134 -20.43 24.50 24.30
CA SER A 134 -19.61 25.08 25.37
C SER A 134 -20.52 25.85 26.31
#